data_AF-A0A0R2NVJ2-F1
#
_entry.id   AF-A0A0R2NVJ2-F1
#
_cell.length_a   1.000
_cell.length_b   1.000
_cell.length_c   1.000
_cell.angle_alpha   90.00
_cell.angle_beta   90.00
_cell.angle_gamma   90.00
#
_symmetry.space_group_name_H-M   'P 1'
#
loop_
_entity.id
_entity.type
_entity.pdbx_description
1 polymer ?
#
loop_
_entity_poly.entity_id
_entity_poly.type
_entity_poly.pdbx_seq_one_letter_code
_entity_poly.pdbx_strand_id
1 'polypeptide(L)'
;MSLPNDLLELFTSEYNKLENLVNGLNFDIELSVNQIVEIYYQITNVSSMIMVVKPQLDQNNDKILYVEKFISEKFNSTIHPKIMEHIANSISSITSNLQSINSEQKSKETIENEAKLYEKLREIMSTREFVQQYDTGLCHD
;
A
#
# COMPACT_ATOMS: atom_id res chain seq x y z
N MET A 1 22.78 -7.20 25.18
CA MET A 1 21.74 -6.16 25.14
C MET A 1 20.52 -6.67 25.91
N SER A 2 19.61 -5.79 26.33
CA SER A 2 18.35 -6.17 26.97
C SER A 2 17.25 -6.33 25.91
N LEU A 3 16.29 -7.23 26.14
CA LEU A 3 15.16 -7.48 25.25
C LEU A 3 14.43 -6.20 24.78
N PRO A 4 14.17 -5.18 25.64
CA PRO A 4 13.56 -3.93 25.20
C PRO A 4 14.41 -3.14 24.19
N ASN A 5 15.74 -3.18 24.32
CA ASN A 5 16.64 -2.48 23.40
C ASN A 5 16.66 -3.16 22.03
N ASP A 6 16.71 -4.50 22.00
CA ASP A 6 16.71 -5.28 20.75
C ASP A 6 15.38 -5.07 19.97
N LEU A 7 14.26 -5.00 20.69
CA LEU A 7 12.94 -4.73 20.10
C LEU A 7 12.82 -3.30 19.55
N LEU A 8 13.38 -2.30 20.26
CA LEU A 8 13.37 -0.92 19.80
C LEU A 8 14.26 -0.70 18.57
N GLU A 9 15.40 -1.41 18.50
CA GLU A 9 16.29 -1.40 17.33
C GLU A 9 15.60 -2.02 16.11
N LEU A 10 14.97 -3.19 16.29
CA LEU A 10 14.18 -3.83 15.24
C LEU A 10 13.04 -2.92 14.78
N PHE A 11 12.28 -2.35 15.71
CA PHE A 11 11.20 -1.40 15.40
C PHE A 11 11.70 -0.19 14.60
N THR A 12 12.86 0.35 14.99
CA THR A 12 13.49 1.45 14.27
C THR A 12 13.84 1.08 12.84
N SER A 13 14.42 -0.11 12.64
CA SER A 13 14.77 -0.61 11.32
C SER A 13 13.54 -0.76 10.42
N GLU A 14 12.47 -1.37 10.95
CA GLU A 14 11.22 -1.54 10.20
C GLU A 14 10.51 -0.21 9.92
N TYR A 15 10.56 0.74 10.85
CA TYR A 15 10.06 2.10 10.59
C TYR A 15 10.86 2.80 9.48
N ASN A 16 12.19 2.73 9.50
CA ASN A 16 13.01 3.37 8.47
C ASN A 16 12.71 2.82 7.07
N LYS A 17 12.45 1.51 6.95
CA LYS A 17 11.99 0.91 5.69
C LYS A 17 10.66 1.50 5.25
N LEU A 18 9.69 1.61 6.17
CA LEU A 18 8.40 2.22 5.89
C LEU A 18 8.53 3.66 5.41
N GLU A 19 9.29 4.47 6.15
CA GLU A 19 9.49 5.87 5.86
C GLU A 19 10.10 6.06 4.46
N ASN A 20 11.09 5.25 4.11
CA ASN A 20 11.72 5.27 2.79
C ASN A 20 10.73 4.88 1.67
N LEU A 21 9.93 3.83 1.87
CA LEU A 21 8.92 3.42 0.90
C LEU A 21 7.89 4.53 0.66
N VAL A 22 7.35 5.10 1.74
CA VAL A 22 6.34 6.16 1.68
C VAL A 22 6.90 7.45 1.08
N ASN A 23 8.14 7.83 1.41
CA ASN A 23 8.78 9.03 0.87
C ASN A 23 9.24 8.87 -0.58
N GLY A 24 9.53 7.63 -1.01
CA GLY A 24 9.92 7.30 -2.37
C GLY A 24 8.77 7.19 -3.36
N LEU A 25 7.52 7.25 -2.88
CA LEU A 25 6.34 7.22 -3.75
C LEU A 25 6.30 8.44 -4.66
N ASN A 26 6.15 8.15 -5.96
CA ASN A 26 5.88 9.16 -6.96
C ASN A 26 4.54 8.83 -7.63
N PHE A 27 3.52 9.65 -7.37
CA PHE A 27 2.19 9.48 -7.94
C PHE A 27 2.06 10.06 -9.37
N ASP A 28 3.09 10.74 -9.87
CA ASP A 28 3.14 11.21 -11.27
C ASP A 28 3.46 10.06 -12.24
N ILE A 29 3.89 8.91 -11.73
CA ILE A 29 4.13 7.67 -12.48
C ILE A 29 3.17 6.58 -12.04
N GLU A 30 2.94 5.60 -12.91
CA GLU A 30 2.10 4.44 -12.58
C GLU A 30 2.75 3.62 -11.45
N LEU A 31 2.06 3.52 -10.31
CA LEU A 31 2.46 2.66 -9.20
C LEU A 31 2.20 1.20 -9.57
N SER A 32 3.23 0.37 -9.47
CA SER A 32 3.08 -1.07 -9.65
C SER A 32 2.31 -1.72 -8.48
N VAL A 33 1.62 -2.82 -8.78
CA VAL A 33 0.95 -3.65 -7.76
C VAL A 33 1.91 -4.04 -6.63
N ASN A 34 3.14 -4.42 -6.97
CA ASN A 34 4.14 -4.82 -5.98
C ASN A 34 4.49 -3.68 -5.02
N GLN A 35 4.69 -2.45 -5.52
CA GLN A 35 4.96 -1.29 -4.67
C GLN A 35 3.81 -1.00 -3.72
N ILE A 36 2.57 -1.07 -4.22
CA ILE A 36 1.38 -0.89 -3.39
C ILE A 36 1.37 -1.95 -2.29
N VAL A 37 1.43 -3.24 -2.66
CA VAL A 37 1.38 -4.34 -1.69
C VAL A 37 2.48 -4.22 -0.63
N GLU A 38 3.71 -3.92 -1.04
CA GLU A 38 4.86 -3.78 -0.13
C GLU A 38 4.62 -2.71 0.94
N ILE A 39 4.08 -1.55 0.57
CA ILE A 39 3.81 -0.47 1.52
C ILE A 39 2.78 -0.90 2.58
N TYR A 40 1.66 -1.50 2.17
CA TYR A 40 0.63 -1.93 3.12
C TYR A 40 1.13 -3.06 4.02
N TYR A 41 1.98 -3.95 3.49
CA TYR A 41 2.63 -4.97 4.30
C TYR A 41 3.53 -4.34 5.37
N GLN A 42 4.35 -3.36 4.98
CA GLN A 42 5.27 -2.71 5.90
C GLN A 42 4.52 -1.89 6.97
N ILE A 43 3.41 -1.28 6.62
CA ILE A 43 2.57 -0.54 7.58
C ILE A 43 1.91 -1.47 8.56
N THR A 44 1.36 -2.58 8.09
CA THR A 44 0.77 -3.60 8.94
C THR A 44 1.82 -4.16 9.91
N ASN A 45 3.04 -4.42 9.42
CA ASN A 45 4.16 -4.87 10.23
C ASN A 45 4.50 -3.84 11.32
N VAL A 46 4.79 -2.59 10.95
CA VAL A 46 5.15 -1.52 11.91
C VAL A 46 4.03 -1.28 12.92
N SER A 47 2.77 -1.25 12.48
CA SER A 47 1.61 -1.07 13.37
C SER A 47 1.48 -2.21 14.37
N SER A 48 1.69 -3.45 13.93
CA SER A 48 1.70 -4.63 14.81
C SER A 48 2.86 -4.57 15.81
N MET A 49 4.03 -4.08 15.38
CA MET A 49 5.18 -3.90 16.27
C MET A 49 4.91 -2.83 17.34
N ILE A 50 4.20 -1.74 17.03
CA ILE A 50 3.81 -0.74 18.03
C ILE A 50 3.03 -1.41 19.17
N MET A 51 2.09 -2.31 18.85
CA MET A 51 1.32 -3.03 19.87
C MET A 51 2.18 -3.89 20.81
N VAL A 52 3.31 -4.42 20.32
CA VAL A 52 4.22 -5.27 21.09
C VAL A 52 5.28 -4.47 21.83
N VAL A 53 5.80 -3.42 21.21
CA VAL A 53 6.94 -2.63 21.71
C VAL A 53 6.46 -1.60 22.74
N LYS A 54 5.32 -0.93 22.50
CA LYS A 54 4.78 0.13 23.38
C LYS A 54 4.59 -0.33 24.83
N PRO A 55 4.05 -1.52 25.14
CA PRO A 55 3.90 -1.99 26.52
C PRO A 55 5.20 -2.36 27.23
N GLN A 56 6.28 -2.62 26.47
CA GLN A 56 7.58 -3.01 27.04
C GLN A 56 8.48 -1.83 27.37
N LEU A 57 8.04 -0.62 27.05
CA LEU A 57 8.78 0.60 27.29
C LEU A 57 8.19 1.33 28.50
N ASP A 58 9.05 2.04 29.24
CA ASP A 58 8.60 3.00 30.25
C ASP A 58 7.74 4.10 29.59
N GLN A 59 6.96 4.83 30.41
CA GLN A 59 6.08 5.89 29.92
C GLN A 59 6.81 6.90 29.02
N ASN A 60 6.12 7.37 27.97
CA ASN A 60 6.55 8.40 27.00
C ASN A 60 7.74 8.03 26.11
N ASN A 61 7.55 7.06 25.21
CA ASN A 61 8.50 6.86 24.11
C ASN A 61 8.14 7.78 22.92
N ASP A 62 8.83 8.91 22.83
CA ASP A 62 8.69 9.91 21.75
C ASP A 62 8.79 9.30 20.35
N LYS A 63 9.58 8.23 20.19
CA LYS A 63 9.75 7.58 18.88
C LYS A 63 8.49 6.85 18.46
N ILE A 64 7.81 6.15 19.36
CA ILE A 64 6.54 5.49 19.05
C ILE A 64 5.50 6.53 18.69
N LEU A 65 5.40 7.61 19.47
CA LEU A 65 4.46 8.71 19.18
C LEU A 65 4.72 9.34 17.81
N TYR A 66 5.99 9.53 17.45
CA TYR A 66 6.37 10.02 16.13
C TYR A 66 5.93 9.07 15.01
N VAL A 67 6.12 7.76 15.17
CA VAL A 67 5.70 6.77 14.17
C VAL A 67 4.17 6.68 14.07
N GLU A 68 3.44 6.69 15.19
CA GLU A 68 1.97 6.73 15.21
C GLU A 68 1.45 7.97 14.47
N LYS A 69 2.08 9.12 14.68
CA LYS A 69 1.78 10.36 13.96
C LYS A 69 2.09 10.26 12.46
N PHE A 70 3.23 9.66 12.10
CA PHE A 70 3.58 9.42 10.71
C PHE A 70 2.52 8.54 10.01
N ILE A 71 2.11 7.44 10.64
CA ILE A 71 1.10 6.54 10.07
C ILE A 71 -0.24 7.27 9.92
N SER A 72 -0.71 7.96 10.96
CA SER A 72 -2.03 8.62 10.93
C SER A 72 -2.07 9.84 9.99
N GLU A 73 -1.12 10.77 10.13
CA GLU A 73 -1.17 12.04 9.40
C GLU A 73 -0.59 11.94 7.99
N LYS A 74 0.51 11.19 7.83
CA LYS A 74 1.13 11.05 6.51
C LYS A 74 0.50 9.91 5.73
N PHE A 75 0.54 8.70 6.27
CA PHE A 75 0.07 7.56 5.49
C PHE A 75 -1.45 7.56 5.34
N ASN A 76 -2.20 7.40 6.43
CA ASN A 76 -3.66 7.24 6.39
C ASN A 76 -4.35 8.46 5.78
N SER A 77 -3.95 9.67 6.16
CA SER A 77 -4.65 10.88 5.74
C SER A 77 -4.22 11.39 4.35
N THR A 78 -3.01 11.08 3.89
CA THR A 78 -2.47 11.66 2.64
C THR A 78 -2.14 10.62 1.58
N ILE A 79 -1.46 9.54 1.94
CA ILE A 79 -0.90 8.58 0.97
C ILE A 79 -1.93 7.52 0.60
N HIS A 80 -2.64 6.96 1.58
CA HIS A 80 -3.65 5.94 1.36
C HIS A 80 -4.75 6.41 0.37
N PRO A 81 -5.36 7.61 0.53
CA PRO A 81 -6.35 8.11 -0.43
C PRO A 81 -5.80 8.25 -1.86
N LYS A 82 -4.54 8.68 -2.00
CA LYS A 82 -3.89 8.79 -3.31
C LYS A 82 -3.65 7.43 -3.97
N ILE A 83 -3.30 6.40 -3.19
CA ILE A 83 -3.20 5.03 -3.70
C ILE A 83 -4.57 4.54 -4.17
N MET A 84 -5.62 4.79 -3.40
CA MET A 84 -6.99 4.43 -3.77
C MET A 84 -7.46 5.12 -5.06
N GLU A 85 -7.18 6.41 -5.19
CA GLU A 85 -7.45 7.17 -6.41
C GLU A 85 -6.65 6.62 -7.60
N HIS A 86 -5.36 6.35 -7.44
CA HIS A 86 -4.52 5.75 -8.47
C HIS A 86 -5.09 4.40 -8.96
N ILE A 87 -5.44 3.50 -8.05
CA ILE A 87 -6.06 2.21 -8.36
C ILE A 87 -7.38 2.40 -9.15
N ALA A 88 -8.24 3.31 -8.70
CA ALA A 88 -9.51 3.59 -9.37
C ALA A 88 -9.30 4.12 -10.80
N ASN A 89 -8.34 5.02 -10.98
CA ASN A 89 -7.97 5.57 -12.29
C ASN A 89 -7.40 4.49 -13.22
N SER A 90 -6.52 3.62 -12.72
CA SER A 90 -5.99 2.48 -13.49
C SER A 90 -7.09 1.52 -13.93
N ILE A 91 -8.02 1.15 -13.04
CA ILE A 91 -9.18 0.30 -13.39
C ILE A 91 -10.03 0.94 -14.48
N SER A 92 -10.34 2.23 -14.35
CA SER A 92 -11.15 2.98 -15.32
C SER A 92 -10.46 3.04 -16.68
N SER A 93 -9.15 3.32 -16.71
CA SER A 93 -8.35 3.38 -17.92
C SER A 93 -8.30 2.04 -18.65
N ILE A 94 -7.99 0.95 -17.94
CA ILE A 94 -7.95 -0.40 -18.51
C ILE A 94 -9.32 -0.82 -19.06
N THR A 95 -10.39 -0.55 -18.30
CA THR A 95 -11.76 -0.86 -18.71
C THR A 95 -12.15 -0.09 -19.97
N SER A 96 -11.80 1.19 -20.07
CA SER A 96 -12.05 2.02 -21.25
C SER A 96 -11.31 1.50 -22.47
N ASN A 97 -10.05 1.07 -22.30
CA ASN A 97 -9.26 0.47 -23.37
C ASN A 97 -9.89 -0.84 -23.87
N LEU A 98 -10.30 -1.73 -22.96
CA LEU A 98 -10.98 -2.98 -23.32
C LEU A 98 -12.28 -2.72 -24.11
N GLN A 99 -13.08 -1.74 -23.69
CA GLN A 99 -14.31 -1.37 -24.40
C GLN A 99 -14.06 -0.82 -25.81
N SER A 100 -12.93 -0.13 -26.03
CA SER A 100 -12.57 0.42 -27.33
C SER A 100 -12.08 -0.62 -28.35
N ILE A 101 -11.65 -1.81 -27.89
CA ILE A 101 -11.09 -2.88 -28.73
C ILE A 101 -12.20 -3.70 -29.44
N ASN A 102 -13.47 -3.37 -29.22
CA ASN A 102 -14.63 -4.12 -29.70
C ASN A 102 -14.81 -4.04 -31.23
N SER A 103 -14.14 -4.95 -31.96
CA SER A 103 -14.28 -5.15 -33.41
C SER A 103 -14.72 -6.58 -33.73
N GLU A 104 -15.55 -6.72 -34.77
CA GLU A 104 -16.14 -8.01 -35.20
C GLU A 104 -15.11 -9.01 -35.75
N GLN A 105 -13.92 -8.54 -36.17
CA GLN A 105 -12.79 -9.36 -36.62
C GLN A 105 -11.52 -8.99 -35.84
N LYS A 106 -11.16 -9.80 -34.85
CA LYS A 106 -9.95 -9.60 -34.03
C LYS A 106 -8.76 -10.33 -34.66
N SER A 107 -7.66 -9.61 -34.86
CA SER A 107 -6.37 -10.23 -35.23
C SER A 107 -5.78 -10.99 -34.03
N LYS A 108 -4.80 -11.87 -34.27
CA LYS A 108 -4.07 -12.55 -33.19
C LYS A 108 -3.44 -11.54 -32.22
N GLU A 109 -2.87 -10.45 -32.74
CA GLU A 109 -2.27 -9.39 -31.94
C GLU A 109 -3.32 -8.66 -31.08
N THR A 110 -4.51 -8.39 -31.64
CA THR A 110 -5.62 -7.79 -30.89
C THR A 110 -6.04 -8.68 -29.71
N ILE A 111 -6.15 -10.00 -29.94
CA ILE A 111 -6.51 -10.97 -28.89
C ILE A 111 -5.45 -11.02 -27.80
N GLU A 112 -4.17 -11.05 -28.15
CA GLU A 112 -3.06 -11.06 -27.17
C GLU A 112 -3.01 -9.77 -26.33
N ASN A 113 -3.24 -8.62 -26.95
CA ASN A 113 -3.27 -7.34 -26.25
C ASN A 113 -4.47 -7.24 -25.31
N GLU A 114 -5.65 -7.70 -25.73
CA GLU A 114 -6.84 -7.76 -24.89
C GLU A 114 -6.63 -8.70 -23.69
N ALA A 115 -6.04 -9.87 -23.89
CA ALA A 115 -5.70 -10.81 -22.81
C ALA A 115 -4.77 -10.16 -21.76
N LYS A 116 -3.73 -9.43 -22.20
CA LYS A 116 -2.84 -8.69 -21.30
C LYS A 116 -3.59 -7.63 -20.49
N LEU A 117 -4.56 -6.94 -21.09
CA LEU A 117 -5.37 -5.95 -20.39
C LEU A 117 -6.29 -6.60 -19.35
N TYR A 118 -6.89 -7.76 -19.64
CA TYR A 118 -7.67 -8.50 -18.65
C TYR A 118 -6.82 -8.99 -17.47
N GLU A 119 -5.60 -9.48 -17.70
CA GLU A 119 -4.70 -9.86 -16.61
C GLU A 119 -4.33 -8.66 -15.74
N LYS A 120 -3.95 -7.52 -16.36
CA LYS A 120 -3.70 -6.28 -15.61
C LYS A 120 -4.91 -5.81 -14.81
N LEU A 121 -6.11 -5.89 -15.41
CA LEU A 121 -7.36 -5.53 -14.73
C LEU A 121 -7.60 -6.41 -13.51
N ARG A 122 -7.39 -7.72 -13.66
CA ARG A 122 -7.54 -8.69 -12.57
C ARG A 122 -6.58 -8.39 -11.42
N GLU A 123 -5.31 -8.13 -11.72
CA GLU A 123 -4.29 -7.80 -10.72
C GLU A 123 -4.64 -6.51 -9.95
N ILE A 124 -5.01 -5.44 -10.66
CA ILE A 124 -5.31 -4.16 -10.02
C ILE A 124 -6.63 -4.20 -9.24
N MET A 125 -7.63 -4.97 -9.68
CA MET A 125 -8.86 -5.20 -8.92
C MET A 125 -8.60 -5.99 -7.63
N SER A 126 -7.79 -7.06 -7.69
CA SER A 126 -7.36 -7.80 -6.50
C SER A 126 -6.59 -6.89 -5.52
N THR A 127 -5.74 -6.01 -6.06
CA THR A 127 -5.01 -5.02 -5.26
C THR A 127 -5.95 -4.03 -4.58
N ARG A 128 -7.02 -3.61 -5.27
CA ARG A 128 -8.06 -2.76 -4.68
C ARG A 128 -8.71 -3.43 -3.47
N GLU A 129 -9.10 -4.69 -3.60
CA GLU A 129 -9.72 -5.45 -2.50
C GLU A 129 -8.78 -5.56 -1.31
N PHE A 130 -7.51 -5.88 -1.56
CA PHE A 130 -6.47 -5.92 -0.53
C PHE A 130 -6.31 -4.57 0.19
N VAL A 131 -6.24 -3.46 -0.55
CA VAL A 131 -6.12 -2.12 0.04
C VAL A 131 -7.37 -1.73 0.84
N GLN A 132 -8.56 -2.08 0.36
CA GLN A 132 -9.82 -1.80 1.07
C GLN A 132 -9.93 -2.54 2.41
N GLN A 133 -9.30 -3.71 2.54
CA GLN A 133 -9.27 -4.42 3.82
C GLN A 133 -8.56 -3.59 4.90
N TYR A 134 -7.53 -2.82 4.53
CA TYR A 134 -6.85 -1.90 5.44
C TYR A 134 -7.78 -0.81 6.00
N ASP A 135 -8.63 -0.22 5.16
CA ASP A 135 -9.64 0.78 5.60
C ASP A 135 -10.62 0.20 6.61
N THR A 136 -11.06 -1.04 6.39
CA THR A 136 -11.93 -1.73 7.34
C THR A 136 -11.23 -1.90 8.69
N GLY A 137 -9.93 -2.17 8.70
CA GLY A 137 -9.12 -2.22 9.92
C GLY A 137 -9.05 -0.88 10.65
N LEU A 138 -8.81 0.22 9.92
CA LEU A 138 -8.77 1.58 10.48
C LEU A 138 -10.10 2.03 11.10
N CYS A 139 -11.24 1.56 10.58
CA CYS A 139 -12.56 1.94 11.11
C CYS A 139 -12.90 1.30 12.47
N HIS A 140 -12.11 0.33 12.94
CA HIS A 140 -12.35 -0.40 14.20
C HIS A 140 -11.34 -0.04 15.31
N ASP A 141 -10.41 0.88 15.05
CA ASP A 141 -9.56 1.54 16.04
C ASP A 141 -10.18 2.87 16.51
#